data_AF-A0A7W6K9L2-F1
#
_entry.id   AF-A0A7W6K9L2-F1
#
_cell.length_a   1.000
_cell.length_b   1.000
_cell.length_c   1.000
_cell.angle_alpha   90.00
_cell.angle_beta   90.00
_cell.angle_gamma   90.00
#
_symmetry.space_group_name_H-M   'P 1'
#
loop_
_entity.id
_entity.type
_entity.pdbx_description
1 polymer ?
#
loop_
_entity_poly.entity_id
_entity_poly.type
_entity_poly.pdbx_seq_one_letter_code
_entity_poly.pdbx_strand_id
1 'polypeptide(L)' 'MNVKEFLLSCDKLNMATIAKAIYPTNAAAASYLNRKLKETDGRSFNEKDAIKAIQVLTDLAKDIKGLTIK' A
#
# COMPACT_ATOMS: atom_id res chain seq x y z
N MET A 1 -8.42 -13.15 -2.98
CA MET A 1 -7.65 -12.23 -2.13
C MET A 1 -7.95 -10.81 -2.60
N ASN A 2 -8.44 -9.95 -1.69
CA ASN A 2 -8.61 -8.52 -1.96
C ASN A 2 -7.34 -7.73 -1.59
N VAL A 3 -7.26 -6.45 -1.98
CA VAL A 3 -6.03 -5.66 -1.77
C VAL A 3 -5.71 -5.48 -0.27
N LYS A 4 -6.71 -5.38 0.59
CA LYS A 4 -6.52 -5.26 2.05
C LYS A 4 -5.86 -6.52 2.60
N GLU A 5 -6.38 -7.70 2.23
CA GLU A 5 -5.82 -9.01 2.61
C GLU A 5 -4.39 -9.18 2.09
N PHE A 6 -4.13 -8.77 0.85
CA PHE A 6 -2.78 -8.82 0.26
C PHE A 6 -1.79 -7.94 1.04
N LEU A 7 -2.16 -6.69 1.34
CA LEU A 7 -1.33 -5.76 2.11
C LEU A 7 -1.07 -6.23 3.55
N LEU A 8 -1.99 -6.99 4.14
CA LEU A 8 -1.84 -7.56 5.49
C LEU A 8 -0.98 -8.84 5.51
N SER A 9 -0.91 -9.57 4.40
CA SER A 9 -0.25 -10.89 4.33
C SER A 9 1.13 -10.84 3.68
N CYS A 10 1.44 -9.81 2.89
CA CYS A 10 2.71 -9.72 2.17
C CYS A 10 3.81 -9.07 3.03
N ASP A 11 4.69 -9.89 3.60
CA ASP A 11 5.86 -9.50 4.40
C ASP A 11 6.99 -8.87 3.57
N LYS A 12 7.06 -9.17 2.29
CA LYS A 12 8.09 -8.65 1.36
C LYS A 12 7.84 -7.21 0.92
N LEU A 13 6.65 -6.66 1.14
CA LEU A 13 6.35 -5.29 0.76
C LEU A 13 6.89 -4.30 1.78
N ASN A 14 7.60 -3.29 1.30
CA ASN A 14 7.90 -2.12 2.11
C ASN A 14 6.63 -1.27 2.29
N MET A 15 5.88 -1.56 3.35
CA MET A 15 4.62 -0.89 3.66
C MET A 15 4.77 0.62 3.87
N ALA A 16 5.94 1.10 4.29
CA ALA A 16 6.18 2.54 4.43
C ALA A 16 6.20 3.24 3.06
N THR A 17 6.86 2.64 2.07
CA THR A 17 6.88 3.15 0.69
C THR A 17 5.49 3.13 0.07
N ILE A 18 4.76 2.01 0.20
CA ILE A 18 3.38 1.90 -0.31
C ILE A 18 2.49 2.97 0.34
N ALA A 19 2.55 3.10 1.66
CA ALA A 19 1.75 4.10 2.37
C ALA A 19 2.08 5.53 1.95
N LYS A 20 3.35 5.86 1.73
CA LYS A 20 3.77 7.20 1.30
C LYS A 20 3.26 7.50 -0.11
N ALA A 21 3.22 6.52 -0.99
CA ALA A 21 2.63 6.68 -2.32
C ALA A 21 1.10 6.88 -2.28
N ILE A 22 0.39 6.20 -1.37
CA ILE A 22 -1.06 6.37 -1.20
C ILE A 22 -1.40 7.74 -0.54
N TYR A 23 -0.60 8.16 0.44
CA TYR A 23 -0.80 9.36 1.27
C TYR A 23 0.44 10.29 1.28
N PRO A 24 0.76 10.96 0.15
CA PRO A 24 2.03 11.67 -0.02
C PRO A 24 2.26 12.81 0.98
N THR A 25 1.21 13.52 1.36
CA THR A 25 1.29 14.64 2.31
C THR A 25 1.26 14.21 3.79
N ASN A 26 1.04 12.92 4.07
CA ASN A 26 0.99 12.43 5.45
C ASN A 26 2.40 12.08 5.93
N ALA A 27 2.87 12.77 6.98
CA ALA A 27 4.16 12.49 7.60
C ALA A 27 4.19 11.12 8.30
N ALA A 28 3.03 10.65 8.79
CA ALA A 28 2.85 9.37 9.46
C ALA A 28 2.12 8.34 8.57
N ALA A 29 2.37 8.37 7.25
CA ALA A 29 1.65 7.56 6.27
C ALA A 29 1.65 6.06 6.61
N ALA A 30 2.80 5.50 7.00
CA ALA A 30 2.92 4.09 7.35
C ALA A 30 2.00 3.69 8.50
N SER A 31 2.07 4.41 9.63
CA SER A 31 1.19 4.19 10.78
C SER A 31 -0.28 4.44 10.43
N TYR A 32 -0.56 5.43 9.57
CA TYR A 32 -1.91 5.73 9.11
C TYR A 32 -2.52 4.60 8.27
N LEU A 33 -1.76 4.04 7.33
CA LEU A 33 -2.18 2.88 6.55
C LEU A 33 -2.43 1.67 7.47
N ASN A 34 -1.50 1.40 8.40
CA ASN A 34 -1.63 0.26 9.31
C ASN A 34 -2.91 0.36 10.18
N ARG A 35 -3.20 1.53 10.74
CA ARG A 35 -4.44 1.76 11.49
C ARG A 35 -5.68 1.54 10.64
N LYS A 36 -5.68 2.01 9.38
CA LYS A 36 -6.79 1.78 8.46
C LYS A 36 -7.00 0.30 8.12
N LEU A 37 -5.91 -0.43 7.88
CA LEU A 37 -5.97 -1.87 7.59
C LEU A 37 -6.48 -2.67 8.80
N LYS A 38 -6.11 -2.24 10.02
CA LYS A 38 -6.53 -2.84 11.30
C LYS A 38 -7.84 -2.26 11.86
N GLU A 39 -8.50 -1.37 11.13
CA GLU A 39 -9.75 -0.71 11.54
C GLU A 39 -9.70 -0.06 12.93
N THR A 40 -8.53 0.51 13.27
CA THR A 40 -8.29 1.13 14.58
C THR A 40 -8.71 2.61 14.57
N ASP A 41 -9.08 3.16 15.73
CA ASP A 41 -9.48 4.56 15.90
C ASP A 41 -10.64 5.02 15.01
N GLY A 42 -11.56 4.10 14.67
CA GLY A 42 -12.69 4.39 13.78
C GLY A 42 -12.30 4.68 12.33
N ARG A 43 -11.06 4.40 11.94
CA ARG A 43 -10.57 4.58 10.57
C ARG A 43 -10.57 3.25 9.83
N SER A 44 -11.39 3.14 8.80
CA SER A 44 -11.42 1.96 7.92
C SER A 44 -10.62 2.20 6.64
N PHE A 45 -10.01 1.13 6.13
CA PHE A 45 -9.45 1.07 4.79
C PHE A 45 -10.59 1.04 3.78
N ASN A 46 -10.75 2.12 3.03
CA ASN A 46 -11.91 2.32 2.16
C ASN A 46 -11.57 2.13 0.67
N GLU A 47 -12.58 2.26 -0.18
CA GLU A 47 -12.44 2.07 -1.63
C GLU A 47 -11.39 3.00 -2.26
N LYS A 48 -11.31 4.27 -1.83
CA LYS A 48 -10.30 5.22 -2.34
C LYS A 48 -8.88 4.78 -1.97
N ASP A 49 -8.70 4.26 -0.76
CA ASP A 49 -7.42 3.71 -0.34
C ASP A 49 -7.07 2.46 -1.15
N ALA A 50 -8.07 1.60 -1.42
CA ALA A 50 -7.90 0.39 -2.20
C ALA A 50 -7.50 0.67 -3.65
N ILE A 51 -8.19 1.60 -4.34
CA ILE A 51 -7.88 2.00 -5.71
C ILE A 51 -6.44 2.52 -5.80
N LYS A 52 -6.04 3.41 -4.87
CA LYS A 52 -4.68 3.93 -4.84
C LYS A 52 -3.64 2.84 -4.57
N ALA A 53 -3.92 1.93 -3.65
CA ALA A 53 -3.02 0.81 -3.37
C ALA A 53 -2.82 -0.08 -4.60
N ILE A 54 -3.90 -0.40 -5.32
CA ILE A 54 -3.84 -1.16 -6.58
C ILE A 54 -2.97 -0.43 -7.61
N GLN A 55 -3.15 0.88 -7.77
CA GLN A 55 -2.35 1.69 -8.69
C GLN A 55 -0.86 1.60 -8.37
N VAL A 56 -0.49 1.84 -7.11
CA VAL A 56 0.90 1.80 -6.64
C VAL A 56 1.52 0.42 -6.86
N LEU A 57 0.78 -0.65 -6.53
CA LEU A 57 1.26 -2.02 -6.72
C LEU A 57 1.42 -2.37 -8.21
N THR A 58 0.52 -1.88 -9.05
CA THR A 58 0.57 -2.08 -10.50
C THR A 58 1.79 -1.39 -11.11
N ASP A 59 2.07 -0.16 -10.68
CA ASP A 59 3.23 0.59 -11.18
C ASP A 59 4.55 -0.06 -10.71
N LEU A 60 4.62 -0.50 -9.44
CA LEU A 60 5.74 -1.29 -8.95
C LEU A 60 5.96 -2.57 -9.76
N ALA A 61 4.87 -3.27 -10.14
CA ALA A 61 4.97 -4.47 -10.96
C ALA A 61 5.48 -4.19 -12.38
N LYS A 62 5.14 -3.03 -12.97
CA LYS A 62 5.70 -2.61 -14.27
C LYS A 62 7.21 -2.35 -14.15
N ASP A 63 7.62 -1.63 -13.12
CA ASP A 63 9.03 -1.31 -12.87
C ASP A 63 9.86 -2.59 -12.70
N ILE A 64 9.35 -3.56 -11.93
CA ILE A 64 10.01 -4.87 -11.74
C ILE A 64 10.13 -5.63 -13.05
N LYS A 65 9.11 -5.64 -13.91
CA LYS A 65 9.16 -6.31 -15.22
C LYS A 65 10.18 -5.70 -16.18
N GLY A 66 10.53 -4.42 -15.98
CA GLY A 66 11.53 -3.72 -16.78
C GLY A 66 12.98 -4.00 -16.37
N LEU A 67 13.22 -4.73 -15.28
CA LEU A 67 14.57 -5.02 -14.81
C LEU A 67 15.27 -6.04 -15.71
N THR A 68 16.51 -5.74 -16.09
CA THR A 68 17.40 -6.66 -16.82
C THR A 68 18.66 -6.93 -16.01
N ILE A 69 19.22 -8.13 -16.16
CA ILE A 69 20.53 -8.49 -15.61
C ILE A 69 21.57 -8.12 -16.68
N LYS A 70 22.59 -7.35 -16.29
CA LYS A 70 23.75 -7.08 -17.14
C LYS A 70 24.78 -8.18 -16.99
#